data_AF-A0A358J185-F1
#
_entry.id   AF-A0A358J185-F1
#
_cell.length_a   1.000
_cell.length_b   1.000
_cell.length_c   1.000
_cell.angle_alpha   90.00
_cell.angle_beta   90.00
_cell.angle_gamma   90.00
#
_symmetry.space_group_name_H-M   'P 1'
#
loop_
_entity.id
_entity.type
_entity.pdbx_description
1 polymer ?
#
loop_
_entity_poly.entity_id
_entity_poly.type
_entity_poly.pdbx_seq_one_letter_code
_entity_poly.pdbx_strand_id
1 'polypeptide(L)'
;MLQNLETLSREARSWPFEQARNLLAHVLKKRLSDAERDAAKLLIDAGKTDEALATFEALNKPVILETGYGPSGLPHMGTFGEVARTTMVRNAFRALTGDHWATRLIAFSDDMDGLRKVPEGIPNPEMLREDLHLPLTKVRDPFGTHDSFGAHNNARLRAFLDSFGFEYEFMSSTETYRSGRFDAALLTMLER
;
A
#
# COMPACT_ATOMS: atom_id res chain seq x y z
N MET A 1 -9.91 9.89 -15.14
CA MET A 1 -11.02 9.30 -15.93
C MET A 1 -12.09 8.77 -14.97
N LEU A 2 -12.65 9.66 -14.12
CA LEU A 2 -13.70 9.39 -13.14
C LEU A 2 -14.48 10.71 -12.87
N GLN A 3 -15.00 11.34 -13.93
CA GLN A 3 -15.70 12.63 -13.81
C GLN A 3 -17.20 12.40 -13.65
N ASN A 4 -17.88 13.28 -12.89
CA ASN A 4 -19.34 13.26 -12.68
C ASN A 4 -19.85 12.02 -11.94
N LEU A 5 -19.00 11.38 -11.13
CA LEU A 5 -19.36 10.24 -10.30
C LEU A 5 -19.51 10.62 -8.83
N GLU A 6 -19.22 11.86 -8.43
CA GLU A 6 -19.11 12.31 -7.04
C GLU A 6 -20.42 12.09 -6.29
N THR A 7 -21.55 12.53 -6.88
CA THR A 7 -22.89 12.36 -6.28
C THR A 7 -23.27 10.89 -6.15
N LEU A 8 -23.09 10.09 -7.22
CA LEU A 8 -23.40 8.67 -7.20
C LEU A 8 -22.50 7.91 -6.20
N SER A 9 -21.22 8.29 -6.11
CA SER A 9 -20.24 7.71 -5.19
C SER A 9 -20.57 7.95 -3.72
N ARG A 10 -21.20 9.09 -3.40
CA ARG A 10 -21.63 9.42 -2.04
C ARG A 10 -22.73 8.50 -1.55
N GLU A 11 -23.71 8.22 -2.39
CA GLU A 11 -24.90 7.44 -2.03
C GLU A 11 -24.69 5.93 -2.23
N ALA A 12 -23.66 5.52 -2.99
CA ALA A 12 -23.34 4.13 -3.22
C ALA A 12 -23.10 3.36 -1.92
N ARG A 13 -23.83 2.25 -1.76
CA ARG A 13 -23.76 1.34 -0.60
C ARG A 13 -22.86 0.12 -0.80
N SER A 14 -22.21 -0.01 -1.95
CA SER A 14 -21.24 -1.08 -2.14
C SER A 14 -20.01 -0.84 -1.27
N TRP A 15 -19.45 -1.93 -0.73
CA TRP A 15 -18.33 -1.92 0.21
C TRP A 15 -17.16 -0.95 -0.14
N PRO A 16 -16.67 -0.84 -1.39
CA PRO A 16 -15.57 0.09 -1.70
C PRO A 16 -15.88 1.56 -1.39
N PHE A 17 -17.12 2.00 -1.63
CA PHE A 17 -17.56 3.37 -1.37
C PHE A 17 -17.79 3.63 0.13
N GLU A 18 -18.24 2.62 0.88
CA GLU A 18 -18.27 2.71 2.35
C GLU A 18 -16.85 2.89 2.91
N GLN A 19 -15.89 2.11 2.44
CA GLN A 19 -14.50 2.25 2.87
C GLN A 19 -13.89 3.58 2.40
N ALA A 20 -14.21 4.06 1.21
CA ALA A 20 -13.76 5.36 0.72
C ALA A 20 -14.26 6.52 1.60
N ARG A 21 -15.52 6.47 2.05
CA ARG A 21 -16.07 7.47 3.00
C ARG A 21 -15.39 7.39 4.37
N ASN A 22 -15.13 6.18 4.87
CA ASN A 22 -14.38 6.00 6.12
C ASN A 22 -12.95 6.54 5.99
N LEU A 23 -12.29 6.30 4.86
CA LEU A 23 -10.95 6.82 4.56
C LEU A 23 -10.97 8.35 4.51
N LEU A 24 -11.94 8.96 3.83
CA LEU A 24 -12.11 10.42 3.79
C LEU A 24 -12.27 10.99 5.20
N ALA A 25 -13.19 10.44 6.00
CA ALA A 25 -13.40 10.89 7.38
C ALA A 25 -12.12 10.77 8.23
N HIS A 26 -11.37 9.67 8.07
CA HIS A 26 -10.11 9.46 8.76
C HIS A 26 -9.05 10.49 8.37
N VAL A 27 -8.87 10.72 7.07
CA VAL A 27 -7.87 11.66 6.54
C VAL A 27 -8.17 13.09 7.01
N LEU A 28 -9.42 13.54 6.93
CA LEU A 28 -9.80 14.87 7.41
C LEU A 28 -9.55 15.02 8.92
N LYS A 29 -9.95 14.02 9.72
CA LYS A 29 -9.70 14.02 11.18
C LYS A 29 -8.21 14.05 11.54
N LYS A 30 -7.35 13.42 10.73
CA LYS A 30 -5.92 13.35 11.00
C LYS A 30 -5.16 14.61 10.58
N ARG A 31 -5.66 15.34 9.60
CA ARG A 31 -4.93 16.45 8.96
C ARG A 31 -5.46 17.83 9.32
N LEU A 32 -6.69 17.93 9.82
CA LEU A 32 -7.35 19.20 10.10
C LEU A 32 -7.81 19.28 11.55
N SER A 33 -7.96 20.51 12.04
CA SER A 33 -8.72 20.78 13.26
C SER A 33 -10.22 20.49 13.07
N ASP A 34 -10.99 20.47 14.16
CA ASP A 34 -12.43 20.21 14.08
C ASP A 34 -13.18 21.25 13.22
N ALA A 35 -12.84 22.54 13.36
CA ALA A 35 -13.47 23.62 12.59
C ALA A 35 -13.13 23.55 11.08
N GLU A 36 -11.86 23.29 10.74
CA GLU A 36 -11.43 23.12 9.36
C GLU A 36 -12.04 21.85 8.74
N ARG A 37 -12.17 20.77 9.51
CA ARG A 37 -12.80 19.52 9.04
C ARG A 37 -14.22 19.75 8.56
N ASP A 38 -15.03 20.48 9.32
CA ASP A 38 -16.44 20.71 8.97
C ASP A 38 -16.55 21.58 7.71
N ALA A 39 -15.71 22.61 7.58
CA ALA A 39 -15.63 23.44 6.37
C ALA A 39 -15.15 22.66 5.13
N ALA A 40 -14.09 21.85 5.27
CA ALA A 40 -13.60 20.99 4.19
C ALA A 40 -14.66 19.97 3.77
N LYS A 41 -15.38 19.38 4.73
CA LYS A 41 -16.44 18.42 4.45
C LYS A 41 -17.59 19.05 3.65
N LEU A 42 -18.00 20.27 3.96
CA LEU A 42 -19.03 20.99 3.21
C LEU A 42 -18.63 21.20 1.75
N LEU A 43 -17.39 21.63 1.50
CA LEU A 43 -16.87 21.81 0.13
C LEU A 43 -16.84 20.47 -0.62
N ILE A 44 -16.28 19.44 0.00
CA ILE A 44 -16.18 18.11 -0.61
C ILE A 44 -17.60 17.57 -0.89
N ASP A 45 -18.53 17.65 0.06
CA ASP A 45 -19.92 17.20 -0.11
C ASP A 45 -20.66 17.94 -1.23
N ALA A 46 -20.31 19.20 -1.48
CA ALA A 46 -20.80 19.99 -2.61
C ALA A 46 -20.08 19.67 -3.95
N GLY A 47 -19.19 18.67 -3.99
CA GLY A 47 -18.42 18.30 -5.18
C GLY A 47 -17.19 19.18 -5.44
N LYS A 48 -16.88 20.12 -4.56
CA LYS A 48 -15.79 21.11 -4.69
C LYS A 48 -14.52 20.65 -3.98
N THR A 49 -14.05 19.45 -4.33
CA THR A 49 -12.86 18.87 -3.68
C THR A 49 -11.60 19.68 -3.99
N ASP A 50 -11.47 20.15 -5.22
CA ASP A 50 -10.40 21.06 -5.65
C ASP A 50 -10.34 22.35 -4.82
N GLU A 51 -11.48 23.00 -4.56
CA GLU A 51 -11.56 24.18 -3.68
C GLU A 51 -11.12 23.82 -2.25
N ALA A 52 -11.52 22.65 -1.73
CA ALA A 52 -11.09 22.19 -0.41
C ALA A 52 -9.57 21.98 -0.34
N LEU A 53 -8.96 21.36 -1.35
CA LEU A 53 -7.51 21.16 -1.41
C LEU A 53 -6.75 22.49 -1.53
N ALA A 54 -7.27 23.43 -2.32
CA ALA A 54 -6.68 24.77 -2.44
C ALA A 54 -6.79 25.58 -1.14
N THR A 55 -7.87 25.38 -0.37
CA THR A 55 -8.12 26.11 0.88
C THR A 55 -7.31 25.55 2.05
N PHE A 56 -7.18 24.24 2.15
CA PHE A 56 -6.57 23.57 3.31
C PHE A 56 -5.26 22.87 2.92
N GLU A 57 -4.13 23.58 3.10
CA GLU A 57 -2.80 23.09 2.72
C GLU A 57 -2.46 21.71 3.29
N ALA A 58 -2.92 21.41 4.51
CA ALA A 58 -2.70 20.12 5.16
C ALA A 58 -3.26 18.93 4.34
N LEU A 59 -4.22 19.17 3.44
CA LEU A 59 -4.80 18.17 2.56
C LEU A 59 -3.96 17.86 1.31
N ASN A 60 -3.00 18.73 0.94
CA ASN A 60 -2.21 18.61 -0.29
C ASN A 60 -1.32 17.35 -0.34
N LYS A 61 -1.08 16.71 0.81
CA LYS A 61 -0.36 15.43 0.86
C LYS A 61 -1.20 14.33 0.18
N PRO A 62 -0.59 13.43 -0.60
CA PRO A 62 -1.33 12.31 -1.16
C PRO A 62 -1.92 11.42 -0.06
N VAL A 63 -3.06 10.79 -0.34
CA VAL A 63 -3.62 9.73 0.51
C VAL A 63 -2.91 8.42 0.14
N ILE A 64 -2.23 7.84 1.12
CA ILE A 64 -1.46 6.60 0.94
C ILE A 64 -2.36 5.43 1.30
N LEU A 65 -2.49 4.49 0.37
CA LEU A 65 -3.02 3.16 0.61
C LEU A 65 -1.86 2.17 0.51
N GLU A 66 -1.95 1.07 1.24
CA GLU A 66 -0.87 0.11 1.36
C GLU A 66 -1.40 -1.32 1.35
N THR A 67 -0.59 -2.23 0.79
CA THR A 67 -0.79 -3.68 0.78
C THR A 67 0.54 -4.34 1.15
N GLY A 68 0.48 -5.50 1.81
CA GLY A 68 1.67 -6.25 2.22
C GLY A 68 1.95 -7.47 1.35
N TYR A 69 3.22 -7.87 1.32
CA TYR A 69 3.65 -9.14 0.73
C TYR A 69 4.86 -9.67 1.49
N GLY A 70 4.76 -10.88 2.02
CA GLY A 70 5.91 -11.62 2.55
C GLY A 70 6.59 -12.41 1.44
N PRO A 71 7.81 -12.04 0.96
CA PRO A 71 8.46 -12.67 -0.19
C PRO A 71 9.16 -13.99 0.17
N SER A 72 8.53 -14.79 1.02
CA SER A 72 8.98 -16.14 1.40
C SER A 72 8.36 -17.23 0.53
N GLY A 73 7.41 -16.87 -0.33
CA GLY A 73 6.78 -17.76 -1.30
C GLY A 73 6.22 -16.97 -2.50
N LEU A 74 5.79 -17.68 -3.54
CA LEU A 74 5.29 -17.06 -4.77
C LEU A 74 3.98 -16.30 -4.55
N PRO A 75 3.72 -15.22 -5.32
CA PRO A 75 2.43 -14.54 -5.28
C PRO A 75 1.30 -15.50 -5.69
N HIS A 76 0.16 -15.39 -5.02
CA HIS A 76 -1.00 -16.26 -5.25
C HIS A 76 -2.31 -15.46 -5.27
N MET A 77 -3.45 -16.14 -5.44
CA MET A 77 -4.77 -15.49 -5.51
C MET A 77 -5.09 -14.62 -4.28
N GLY A 78 -4.65 -15.01 -3.08
CA GLY A 78 -4.69 -14.15 -1.91
C GLY A 78 -3.95 -12.80 -2.07
N THR A 79 -2.71 -12.81 -2.60
CA THR A 79 -1.93 -11.61 -2.92
C THR A 79 -2.68 -10.72 -3.92
N PHE A 80 -3.23 -11.31 -4.98
CA PHE A 80 -4.08 -10.58 -5.92
C PHE A 80 -5.27 -9.94 -5.22
N GLY A 81 -5.99 -10.71 -4.40
CA GLY A 81 -7.17 -10.24 -3.69
C GLY A 81 -6.88 -9.06 -2.77
N GLU A 82 -5.71 -9.04 -2.14
CA GLU A 82 -5.27 -7.92 -1.30
C GLU A 82 -5.08 -6.64 -2.11
N VAL A 83 -4.29 -6.69 -3.19
CA VAL A 83 -4.04 -5.54 -4.06
C VAL A 83 -5.32 -5.09 -4.77
N ALA A 84 -6.14 -6.03 -5.23
CA ALA A 84 -7.40 -5.74 -5.91
C ALA A 84 -8.38 -5.01 -4.99
N ARG A 85 -8.58 -5.48 -3.75
CA ARG A 85 -9.49 -4.82 -2.79
C ARG A 85 -9.03 -3.41 -2.44
N THR A 86 -7.74 -3.21 -2.18
CA THR A 86 -7.20 -1.88 -1.90
C THR A 86 -7.34 -0.96 -3.10
N THR A 87 -7.13 -1.49 -4.32
CA THR A 87 -7.35 -0.75 -5.58
C THR A 87 -8.82 -0.35 -5.75
N MET A 88 -9.78 -1.22 -5.42
CA MET A 88 -11.21 -0.88 -5.45
C MET A 88 -11.54 0.28 -4.52
N VAL A 89 -11.00 0.28 -3.29
CA VAL A 89 -11.19 1.39 -2.34
C VAL A 89 -10.50 2.67 -2.84
N ARG A 90 -9.28 2.58 -3.39
CA ARG A 90 -8.58 3.72 -4.00
C ARG A 90 -9.42 4.35 -5.12
N ASN A 91 -9.96 3.53 -6.02
CA ASN A 91 -10.79 4.01 -7.13
C ASN A 91 -12.11 4.62 -6.65
N ALA A 92 -12.75 4.03 -5.65
CA ALA A 92 -13.93 4.60 -5.02
C ALA A 92 -13.63 5.95 -4.33
N PHE A 93 -12.46 6.09 -3.69
CA PHE A 93 -12.00 7.35 -3.10
C PHE A 93 -11.75 8.40 -4.17
N ARG A 94 -11.08 8.04 -5.27
CA ARG A 94 -10.88 8.94 -6.42
C ARG A 94 -12.22 9.40 -7.00
N ALA A 95 -13.16 8.49 -7.22
CA ALA A 95 -14.50 8.84 -7.71
C ALA A 95 -15.28 9.75 -6.72
N LEU A 96 -15.17 9.49 -5.40
CA LEU A 96 -15.77 10.32 -4.36
C LEU A 96 -15.20 11.75 -4.32
N THR A 97 -13.95 11.92 -4.74
CA THR A 97 -13.17 13.18 -4.69
C THR A 97 -13.02 13.85 -6.06
N GLY A 98 -13.76 13.39 -7.07
CA GLY A 98 -13.67 13.90 -8.45
C GLY A 98 -12.29 13.71 -9.10
N ASP A 99 -11.50 12.77 -8.59
CA ASP A 99 -10.11 12.50 -9.00
C ASP A 99 -9.15 13.69 -8.72
N HIS A 100 -9.56 14.67 -7.90
CA HIS A 100 -8.74 15.84 -7.56
C HIS A 100 -7.67 15.54 -6.51
N TRP A 101 -7.94 14.58 -5.61
CA TRP A 101 -7.05 14.28 -4.50
C TRP A 101 -6.05 13.18 -4.87
N ALA A 102 -4.76 13.52 -4.90
CA ALA A 102 -3.70 12.57 -5.20
C ALA A 102 -3.74 11.34 -4.26
N THR A 103 -3.62 10.15 -4.85
CA THR A 103 -3.54 8.88 -4.12
C THR A 103 -2.34 8.07 -4.59
N ARG A 104 -1.74 7.31 -3.66
CA ARG A 104 -0.65 6.36 -3.95
C ARG A 104 -1.02 5.01 -3.36
N LEU A 105 -0.68 3.93 -4.06
CA LEU A 105 -0.80 2.56 -3.57
C LEU A 105 0.59 1.98 -3.41
N ILE A 106 0.98 1.66 -2.19
CA ILE A 106 2.28 1.03 -1.90
C ILE A 106 2.08 -0.49 -1.79
N ALA A 107 2.80 -1.25 -2.59
CA ALA A 107 2.99 -2.69 -2.39
C ALA A 107 4.26 -2.89 -1.56
N PHE A 108 4.08 -2.98 -0.24
CA PHE A 108 5.16 -3.12 0.72
C PHE A 108 5.59 -4.59 0.83
N SER A 109 6.87 -4.84 0.68
CA SER A 109 7.47 -6.17 0.77
C SER A 109 8.21 -6.32 2.08
N ASP A 110 7.79 -7.29 2.90
CA ASP A 110 8.43 -7.65 4.17
C ASP A 110 9.71 -8.49 3.93
N ASP A 111 10.56 -8.06 3.00
CA ASP A 111 11.75 -8.78 2.56
C ASP A 111 12.91 -8.80 3.57
N MET A 112 12.77 -8.07 4.67
CA MET A 112 13.66 -8.15 5.83
C MET A 112 13.28 -9.28 6.80
N ASP A 113 12.08 -9.88 6.66
CA ASP A 113 11.66 -11.01 7.50
C ASP A 113 12.61 -12.20 7.36
N GLY A 114 12.78 -12.95 8.44
CA GLY A 114 13.59 -14.16 8.46
C GLY A 114 12.92 -15.32 7.71
N LEU A 115 13.69 -16.11 6.97
CA LEU A 115 13.22 -17.38 6.41
C LEU A 115 12.90 -18.38 7.53
N ARG A 116 11.60 -18.51 7.87
CA ARG A 116 11.14 -19.36 8.99
C ARG A 116 11.12 -20.85 8.67
N LYS A 117 10.91 -21.21 7.40
CA LYS A 117 10.87 -22.59 6.91
C LYS A 117 11.28 -22.61 5.45
N VAL A 118 11.82 -23.74 5.00
CA VAL A 118 12.10 -23.97 3.58
C VAL A 118 10.78 -24.31 2.87
N PRO A 119 10.36 -23.54 1.84
CA PRO A 119 9.17 -23.88 1.07
C PRO A 119 9.30 -25.22 0.34
N GLU A 120 8.19 -25.90 0.13
CA GLU A 120 8.14 -27.14 -0.65
C GLU A 120 8.23 -26.85 -2.17
N GLY A 121 8.77 -27.80 -2.93
CA GLY A 121 8.78 -27.72 -4.40
C GLY A 121 9.78 -26.73 -5.02
N ILE A 122 10.71 -26.19 -4.22
CA ILE A 122 11.79 -25.32 -4.71
C ILE A 122 13.10 -26.11 -4.89
N PRO A 123 13.95 -25.72 -5.85
CA PRO A 123 15.26 -26.34 -6.03
C PRO A 123 16.16 -26.07 -4.81
N ASN A 124 17.21 -26.89 -4.67
CA ASN A 124 18.26 -26.71 -3.66
C ASN A 124 17.77 -26.50 -2.21
N PRO A 125 16.87 -27.35 -1.67
CA PRO A 125 16.30 -27.13 -0.34
C PRO A 125 17.33 -27.19 0.79
N GLU A 126 18.40 -27.98 0.66
CA GLU A 126 19.48 -28.03 1.66
C GLU A 126 20.22 -26.69 1.80
N MET A 127 20.46 -25.99 0.67
CA MET A 127 21.06 -24.65 0.68
C MET A 127 20.21 -23.67 1.49
N LEU A 128 18.89 -23.76 1.37
CA LEU A 128 17.97 -22.87 2.10
C LEU A 128 17.83 -23.24 3.57
N ARG A 129 18.10 -24.50 3.95
CA ARG A 129 18.17 -24.90 5.37
C ARG A 129 19.33 -24.22 6.08
N GLU A 130 20.45 -24.04 5.40
CA GLU A 130 21.60 -23.28 5.93
C GLU A 130 21.28 -21.78 6.10
N ASP A 131 20.36 -21.24 5.30
CA ASP A 131 19.96 -19.82 5.31
C ASP A 131 18.73 -19.52 6.19
N LEU A 132 18.27 -20.48 6.99
CA LEU A 132 17.15 -20.26 7.91
C LEU A 132 17.42 -19.08 8.85
N HIS A 133 16.36 -18.34 9.16
CA HIS A 133 16.36 -17.13 10.01
C HIS A 133 17.10 -15.92 9.44
N LEU A 134 17.84 -16.06 8.33
CA LEU A 134 18.37 -14.90 7.62
C LEU A 134 17.23 -14.09 6.99
N PRO A 135 17.37 -12.75 6.89
CA PRO A 135 16.46 -11.92 6.12
C PRO A 135 16.31 -12.46 4.70
N LEU A 136 15.12 -12.40 4.11
CA LEU A 136 14.87 -12.90 2.75
C LEU A 136 15.76 -12.23 1.70
N THR A 137 16.19 -10.98 1.92
CA THR A 137 17.20 -10.28 1.10
C THR A 137 18.64 -10.77 1.27
N LYS A 138 18.90 -11.74 2.15
CA LYS A 138 20.20 -12.38 2.41
C LYS A 138 20.20 -13.89 2.12
N VAL A 139 19.04 -14.51 2.09
CA VAL A 139 18.86 -15.91 1.69
C VAL A 139 19.26 -16.07 0.22
N ARG A 140 20.08 -17.08 -0.09
CA ARG A 140 20.54 -17.38 -1.46
C ARG A 140 19.35 -17.71 -2.37
N ASP A 141 19.37 -17.21 -3.60
CA ASP A 141 18.34 -17.55 -4.60
C ASP A 141 18.52 -19.00 -5.07
N PRO A 142 17.60 -19.94 -4.74
CA PRO A 142 17.72 -21.33 -5.17
C PRO A 142 17.59 -21.49 -6.70
N PHE A 143 17.08 -20.47 -7.40
CA PHE A 143 16.91 -20.46 -8.86
C PHE A 143 18.12 -19.87 -9.60
N GLY A 144 19.05 -19.20 -8.92
CA GLY A 144 20.25 -18.61 -9.53
C GLY A 144 19.98 -17.45 -10.50
N THR A 145 18.88 -16.72 -10.29
CA THR A 145 18.39 -15.66 -11.20
C THR A 145 18.48 -14.25 -10.64
N HIS A 146 18.52 -14.11 -9.32
CA HIS A 146 18.53 -12.83 -8.60
C HIS A 146 19.51 -12.89 -7.43
N ASP A 147 19.81 -11.73 -6.84
CA ASP A 147 20.78 -11.60 -5.74
C ASP A 147 20.38 -12.34 -4.44
N SER A 148 19.09 -12.61 -4.27
CA SER A 148 18.55 -13.31 -3.10
C SER A 148 17.19 -13.95 -3.40
N PHE A 149 16.76 -14.87 -2.54
CA PHE A 149 15.43 -15.48 -2.62
C PHE A 149 14.31 -14.43 -2.50
N GLY A 150 14.48 -13.45 -1.61
CA GLY A 150 13.57 -12.31 -1.50
C GLY A 150 13.53 -11.48 -2.78
N ALA A 151 14.68 -11.21 -3.41
CA ALA A 151 14.73 -10.49 -4.68
C ALA A 151 14.03 -11.24 -5.82
N HIS A 152 14.19 -12.57 -5.90
CA HIS A 152 13.46 -13.41 -6.86
C HIS A 152 11.95 -13.26 -6.67
N ASN A 153 11.46 -13.46 -5.44
CA ASN A 153 10.03 -13.42 -5.14
C ASN A 153 9.45 -12.01 -5.32
N ASN A 154 10.20 -10.96 -5.00
CA ASN A 154 9.82 -9.58 -5.30
C ASN A 154 9.70 -9.31 -6.80
N ALA A 155 10.62 -9.84 -7.62
CA ALA A 155 10.50 -9.74 -9.08
C ALA A 155 9.26 -10.48 -9.60
N ARG A 156 8.95 -11.66 -9.03
CA ARG A 156 7.71 -12.41 -9.33
C ARG A 156 6.45 -11.65 -8.94
N LEU A 157 6.43 -11.03 -7.75
CA LEU A 157 5.32 -10.17 -7.33
C LEU A 157 5.10 -9.05 -8.34
N ARG A 158 6.16 -8.31 -8.69
CA ARG A 158 6.03 -7.17 -9.61
C ARG A 158 5.49 -7.61 -10.97
N ALA A 159 6.10 -8.62 -11.57
CA ALA A 159 5.63 -9.16 -12.85
C ALA A 159 4.17 -9.66 -12.77
N PHE A 160 3.78 -10.27 -11.65
CA PHE A 160 2.40 -10.70 -11.42
C PHE A 160 1.44 -9.50 -11.37
N LEU A 161 1.73 -8.46 -10.59
CA LEU A 161 0.89 -7.27 -10.49
C LEU A 161 0.82 -6.49 -11.80
N ASP A 162 1.97 -6.34 -12.48
CA ASP A 162 2.08 -5.68 -13.77
C ASP A 162 1.23 -6.38 -14.84
N SER A 163 1.16 -7.72 -14.82
CA SER A 163 0.34 -8.50 -15.76
C SER A 163 -1.17 -8.23 -15.65
N PHE A 164 -1.64 -7.76 -14.49
CA PHE A 164 -3.02 -7.34 -14.28
C PHE A 164 -3.24 -5.83 -14.45
N GLY A 165 -2.19 -5.06 -14.75
CA GLY A 165 -2.25 -3.62 -14.95
C GLY A 165 -2.48 -2.82 -13.66
N PHE A 166 -2.05 -3.33 -12.50
CA PHE A 166 -2.13 -2.56 -11.27
C PHE A 166 -1.18 -1.36 -11.30
N GLU A 167 -1.67 -0.19 -10.88
CA GLU A 167 -0.83 0.96 -10.58
C GLU A 167 -0.43 0.96 -9.11
N TYR A 168 0.86 0.77 -8.84
CA TYR A 168 1.40 0.72 -7.49
C TYR A 168 2.86 1.17 -7.44
N GLU A 169 3.34 1.41 -6.23
CA GLU A 169 4.73 1.68 -5.91
C GLU A 169 5.28 0.52 -5.08
N PHE A 170 6.29 -0.18 -5.59
CA PHE A 170 6.96 -1.23 -4.82
C PHE A 170 7.85 -0.60 -3.74
N MET A 171 7.81 -1.13 -2.52
CA MET A 171 8.67 -0.69 -1.42
C MET A 171 9.24 -1.89 -0.66
N SER A 172 10.57 -1.92 -0.49
CA SER A 172 11.28 -2.95 0.27
C SER A 172 11.37 -2.57 1.74
N SER A 173 11.03 -3.48 2.66
CA SER A 173 11.25 -3.25 4.09
C SER A 173 12.74 -3.16 4.40
N THR A 174 13.58 -4.02 3.81
CA THR A 174 15.04 -3.98 3.97
C THR A 174 15.61 -2.61 3.60
N GLU A 175 15.20 -2.04 2.48
CA GLU A 175 15.65 -0.70 2.06
C GLU A 175 15.15 0.38 3.03
N THR A 176 13.89 0.26 3.47
CA THR A 176 13.26 1.25 4.36
C THR A 176 13.93 1.28 5.74
N TYR A 177 14.33 0.12 6.27
CA TYR A 177 15.16 0.05 7.48
C TYR A 177 16.58 0.58 7.23
N ARG A 178 17.25 0.16 6.15
CA ARG A 178 18.64 0.56 5.89
C ARG A 178 18.83 2.04 5.60
N SER A 179 17.84 2.68 4.99
CA SER A 179 17.87 4.11 4.67
C SER A 179 17.58 5.01 5.88
N GLY A 180 17.21 4.44 7.03
CA GLY A 180 16.80 5.19 8.22
C GLY A 180 15.41 5.81 8.12
N ARG A 181 14.62 5.46 7.09
CA ARG A 181 13.28 6.02 6.88
C ARG A 181 12.31 5.70 8.03
N PHE A 182 12.54 4.61 8.76
CA PHE A 182 11.76 4.25 9.94
C PHE A 182 12.34 4.76 11.26
N ASP A 183 13.53 5.37 11.29
CA ASP A 183 14.25 5.68 12.53
C ASP A 183 13.44 6.55 13.50
N ALA A 184 12.78 7.59 12.99
CA ALA A 184 11.94 8.46 13.83
C ALA A 184 10.82 7.70 14.54
N ALA A 185 10.16 6.78 13.83
CA ALA A 185 9.10 5.95 14.41
C ALA A 185 9.66 4.91 15.39
N LEU A 186 10.81 4.30 15.06
CA LEU A 186 11.49 3.34 15.92
C LEU A 186 11.92 3.97 17.25
N LEU A 187 12.44 5.20 17.23
CA LEU A 187 12.78 5.96 18.44
C LEU A 187 11.54 6.20 19.30
N THR A 188 10.42 6.62 18.72
CA THR A 188 9.15 6.79 19.46
C THR A 188 8.66 5.49 20.09
N MET A 189 8.89 4.33 19.45
CA MET A 189 8.53 3.04 20.04
C MET A 189 9.40 2.67 21.24
N LEU A 190 10.67 3.09 21.26
CA LEU A 190 11.62 2.84 22.35
C LEU A 190 11.44 3.77 23.55
N GLU A 191 10.81 4.93 23.37
CA GLU A 191 10.54 5.89 24.44
C GLU A 191 9.49 5.41 25.47
N ARG A 192 8.90 4.23 25.26
CA ARG A 192 7.85 3.62 26.11
C ARG A 192 8.29 2.32 26.72
#